data_AF-A0AAN8ENH3-F1
#
_entry.id   AF-A0AAN8ENH3-F1
#
_cell.length_a   1.000
_cell.length_b   1.000
_cell.length_c   1.000
_cell.angle_alpha   90.00
_cell.angle_beta   90.00
_cell.angle_gamma   90.00
#
_symmetry.space_group_name_H-M   'P 1'
#
loop_
_entity.id
_entity.type
_entity.pdbx_description
1 polymer ?
#
loop_
_entity_poly.entity_id
_entity_poly.type
_entity_poly.pdbx_seq_one_letter_code
_entity_poly.pdbx_strand_id
1 'polypeptide(L)'
;MDTPTATDSRTIQNRKGKRHRIDLNSPQIDDHLKRAIDLIVDDQSLPLHLKSAMGYLFEMKGEINDVLARNEQLLQENKLIKEKNCELLNEIASLKSQINSLKQALSEAKASSDSTSINSSLPRSCEEVERKRSVVIVGVVESTAPLSSVRVAHDIECVRRINDFLGIDCRPLCVYRMGRYVANKPRLLKVVFPSSFFASLLLRRAPKLRYFSERGIFIRASLTLAERERLKTRRSPVVSAHPTSDNHLHSQPAELNLSIVEQVSTPPHSTSANALSDATQLNM
;
A
#
# COMPACT_ATOMS: atom_id res chain seq x y z
N MET A 1 26.27 35.52 -7.24
CA MET A 1 26.36 35.46 -8.72
C MET A 1 24.98 35.09 -9.20
N ASP A 2 24.15 36.11 -9.27
CA ASP A 2 22.71 36.02 -9.51
C ASP A 2 22.43 35.89 -11.01
N THR A 3 21.57 34.94 -11.36
CA THR A 3 21.18 34.65 -12.74
C THR A 3 20.00 35.55 -13.13
N PRO A 4 20.08 36.34 -14.22
CA PRO A 4 18.97 37.19 -14.60
C PRO A 4 17.89 36.42 -15.38
N THR A 5 16.64 36.61 -14.95
CA THR A 5 15.40 36.28 -15.65
C THR A 5 15.14 37.23 -16.81
N ALA A 6 14.79 36.68 -17.98
CA ALA A 6 14.35 37.46 -19.14
C ALA A 6 12.81 37.50 -19.22
N THR A 7 12.28 38.71 -19.26
CA THR A 7 10.88 39.07 -19.50
C THR A 7 10.59 39.26 -20.99
N ASP A 8 9.47 38.66 -21.42
CA ASP A 8 8.44 39.08 -22.39
C ASP A 8 8.73 39.70 -23.78
N SER A 9 7.81 39.31 -24.65
CA SER A 9 7.23 40.04 -25.80
C SER A 9 7.80 39.79 -27.20
N ARG A 10 7.15 38.89 -27.93
CA ARG A 10 7.01 39.01 -29.39
C ARG A 10 5.60 38.66 -29.84
N THR A 11 4.85 39.72 -30.11
CA THR A 11 3.57 39.74 -30.81
C THR A 11 3.74 39.10 -32.19
N ILE A 12 3.29 37.85 -32.36
CA ILE A 12 3.25 37.19 -33.68
C ILE A 12 2.07 37.78 -34.45
N GLN A 13 2.40 38.63 -35.42
CA GLN A 13 1.44 39.16 -36.39
C GLN A 13 0.88 38.01 -37.25
N ASN A 14 -0.39 37.69 -37.02
CA ASN A 14 -1.20 36.82 -37.88
C ASN A 14 -1.40 37.46 -39.26
N ARG A 15 -0.47 37.21 -40.19
CA ARG A 15 -0.72 37.41 -41.62
C ARG A 15 -1.62 36.28 -42.12
N LYS A 16 -2.92 36.57 -42.19
CA LYS A 16 -3.92 35.77 -42.91
C LYS A 16 -3.59 35.76 -44.41
N GLY A 17 -2.74 34.83 -44.83
CA GLY A 17 -2.67 34.42 -46.23
C GLY A 17 -3.95 33.68 -46.59
N LYS A 18 -4.75 34.24 -47.50
CA LYS A 18 -5.82 33.51 -48.21
C LYS A 18 -5.16 32.38 -49.00
N ARG A 19 -4.98 31.21 -48.37
CA ARG A 19 -4.70 29.98 -49.11
C ARG A 19 -5.99 29.61 -49.83
N HIS A 20 -5.96 29.71 -51.16
CA HIS A 20 -7.00 29.15 -52.01
C HIS A 20 -7.16 27.69 -51.62
N ARG A 21 -8.34 27.32 -51.11
CA ARG A 21 -8.71 25.91 -50.94
C ARG A 21 -8.77 25.35 -52.35
N ILE A 22 -7.79 24.54 -52.73
CA ILE A 22 -7.90 23.66 -53.89
C ILE A 22 -8.94 22.62 -53.47
N ASP A 23 -10.13 22.73 -54.07
CA ASP A 23 -11.17 21.73 -53.91
C ASP A 23 -10.72 20.49 -54.71
N LEU A 24 -10.30 19.44 -54.01
CA LEU A 24 -9.84 18.17 -54.60
C LEU A 24 -11.01 17.23 -54.91
N ASN A 25 -12.25 17.64 -54.66
CA ASN A 25 -13.44 16.88 -55.04
C ASN A 25 -13.81 17.16 -56.49
N SER A 26 -12.94 16.76 -57.43
CA SER A 26 -13.33 16.64 -58.83
C SER A 26 -13.96 15.26 -59.05
N PRO A 27 -15.26 15.15 -59.39
CA PRO A 27 -15.87 13.87 -59.66
C PRO A 27 -15.47 13.36 -61.05
N GLN A 28 -15.04 12.10 -61.11
CA GLN A 28 -15.11 11.22 -62.29
C GLN A 28 -14.25 11.56 -63.52
N ILE A 29 -12.95 11.84 -63.34
CA ILE A 29 -11.99 11.91 -64.47
C ILE A 29 -11.15 10.62 -64.60
N ASP A 30 -11.11 9.78 -63.57
CA ASP A 30 -10.08 8.73 -63.47
C ASP A 30 -10.20 7.62 -64.54
N ASP A 31 -11.39 7.18 -64.94
CA ASP A 31 -11.51 6.03 -65.85
C ASP A 31 -11.14 6.37 -67.30
N HIS A 32 -11.53 7.55 -67.78
CA HIS A 32 -11.16 8.01 -69.12
C HIS A 32 -9.67 8.38 -69.19
N LEU A 33 -9.16 9.02 -68.13
CA LEU A 33 -7.74 9.37 -68.03
C LEU A 33 -6.87 8.11 -67.94
N LYS A 34 -7.27 7.11 -67.16
CA LYS A 34 -6.55 5.83 -67.05
C LYS A 34 -6.51 5.10 -68.39
N ARG A 35 -7.63 5.05 -69.12
CA ARG A 35 -7.67 4.47 -70.47
C ARG A 35 -6.79 5.23 -71.47
N ALA A 36 -6.74 6.57 -71.40
CA ALA A 36 -5.85 7.38 -72.23
C ALA A 36 -4.37 7.17 -71.88
N ILE A 37 -4.07 6.96 -70.61
CA ILE A 37 -2.72 6.65 -70.12
C ILE A 37 -2.26 5.29 -70.65
N ASP A 38 -3.11 4.27 -70.54
CA ASP A 38 -2.79 2.90 -71.03
C ASP A 38 -2.46 2.94 -72.53
N LEU A 39 -3.24 3.69 -73.32
CA LEU A 39 -3.00 3.88 -74.76
C LEU A 39 -1.65 4.57 -75.07
N ILE A 40 -1.17 5.50 -74.23
CA ILE A 40 0.11 6.19 -74.43
C ILE A 40 1.28 5.32 -74.00
N VAL A 41 1.12 4.53 -72.94
CA VAL A 41 2.16 3.61 -72.45
C VAL A 41 2.43 2.50 -73.48
N ASP A 42 1.37 2.02 -74.14
CA ASP A 42 1.42 0.97 -75.16
C ASP A 42 1.93 1.47 -76.53
N ASP A 43 2.03 2.79 -76.75
CA ASP A 43 2.51 3.37 -78.00
C ASP A 43 3.99 3.02 -78.23
N GLN A 44 4.27 2.24 -79.28
CA GLN A 44 5.62 1.80 -79.66
C GLN A 44 6.48 2.91 -80.27
N SER A 45 5.87 4.03 -80.66
CA SER A 45 6.58 5.19 -81.20
C SER A 45 7.18 6.09 -80.11
N LEU A 46 6.80 5.90 -78.84
CA LEU A 46 7.24 6.75 -77.74
C LEU A 46 8.67 6.40 -77.27
N PRO A 47 9.59 7.39 -77.21
CA PRO A 47 10.94 7.19 -76.70
C PRO A 47 11.00 6.59 -75.28
N LEU A 48 11.93 5.65 -75.07
CA LEU A 48 12.04 4.88 -73.81
C LEU A 48 12.19 5.75 -72.55
N HIS A 49 12.96 6.84 -72.64
CA HIS A 49 13.17 7.75 -71.51
C HIS A 49 11.88 8.45 -71.06
N LEU A 50 10.95 8.72 -71.99
CA LEU A 50 9.63 9.27 -71.66
C LEU A 50 8.75 8.22 -70.99
N LYS A 51 8.78 6.96 -71.46
CA LYS A 51 8.06 5.85 -70.80
C LYS A 51 8.52 5.67 -69.35
N SER A 52 9.83 5.70 -69.12
CA SER A 52 10.39 5.63 -67.76
C SER A 52 9.96 6.81 -66.89
N ALA A 53 10.05 8.04 -67.39
CA ALA A 53 9.61 9.23 -66.65
C ALA A 53 8.11 9.18 -66.31
N MET A 54 7.26 8.76 -67.25
CA MET A 54 5.82 8.57 -67.01
C MET A 54 5.56 7.47 -65.97
N GLY A 55 6.29 6.35 -66.04
CA GLY A 55 6.22 5.29 -65.04
C GLY A 55 6.45 5.80 -63.62
N TYR A 56 7.53 6.57 -63.40
CA TYR A 56 7.82 7.21 -62.11
C TYR A 56 6.71 8.18 -61.66
N LEU A 57 6.13 8.96 -62.59
CA LEU A 57 5.04 9.87 -62.26
C LEU A 57 3.77 9.11 -61.80
N PHE A 58 3.49 7.93 -62.37
CA PHE A 58 2.35 7.12 -61.96
C PHE A 58 2.56 6.41 -60.64
N GLU A 59 3.76 5.89 -60.39
CA GLU A 59 4.13 5.35 -59.08
C GLU A 59 3.98 6.43 -58.00
N MET A 60 4.51 7.63 -58.25
CA MET A 60 4.35 8.78 -57.36
C MET A 60 2.87 9.20 -57.18
N LYS A 61 2.05 9.16 -58.25
CA LYS A 61 0.59 9.40 -58.14
C LYS A 61 -0.07 8.36 -57.22
N GLY A 62 0.32 7.10 -57.33
CA GLY A 62 -0.15 6.02 -56.48
C GLY A 62 0.18 6.28 -55.01
N GLU A 63 1.45 6.57 -54.72
CA GLU A 63 1.90 6.91 -53.36
C GLU A 63 1.17 8.13 -52.79
N ILE A 64 0.95 9.18 -53.59
CA ILE A 64 0.19 10.37 -53.18
C ILE A 64 -1.24 10.00 -52.82
N ASN A 65 -1.90 9.15 -53.61
CA ASN A 65 -3.26 8.71 -53.34
C ASN A 65 -3.35 7.90 -52.03
N ASP A 66 -2.37 7.02 -51.77
CA ASP A 66 -2.29 6.26 -50.52
C ASP A 66 -2.07 7.19 -49.32
N VAL A 67 -1.23 8.22 -49.46
CA VAL A 67 -1.02 9.26 -48.44
C VAL A 67 -2.31 10.05 -48.20
N LEU A 68 -3.05 10.40 -49.25
CA LEU A 68 -4.34 11.11 -49.13
C LEU A 68 -5.37 10.26 -48.40
N ALA A 69 -5.50 8.97 -48.74
CA ALA A 69 -6.41 8.04 -48.07
C ALA A 69 -6.06 7.89 -46.58
N ARG A 70 -4.77 7.75 -46.26
CA ARG A 70 -4.30 7.66 -44.87
C ARG A 70 -4.53 8.96 -44.10
N ASN A 71 -4.35 10.11 -44.74
CA ASN A 71 -4.64 11.41 -44.13
C ASN A 71 -6.13 11.58 -43.82
N GLU A 72 -7.01 11.08 -44.69
CA GLU A 72 -8.45 11.09 -44.44
C GLU A 72 -8.80 10.22 -43.22
N GLN A 73 -8.25 9.01 -43.13
CA GLN A 73 -8.42 8.14 -41.96
C GLN A 73 -7.92 8.83 -40.68
N LEU A 74 -6.73 9.43 -40.70
CA LEU A 74 -6.17 10.15 -39.56
C LEU A 74 -7.05 11.35 -39.15
N LEU A 75 -7.67 12.05 -40.09
CA LEU A 75 -8.62 13.13 -39.79
C LEU A 75 -9.87 12.61 -39.07
N GLN A 76 -10.40 11.47 -39.51
CA GLN A 76 -11.53 10.82 -38.86
C GLN A 76 -11.18 10.34 -37.44
N GLU A 77 -10.03 9.70 -37.26
CA GLU A 77 -9.54 9.28 -35.94
C GLU A 77 -9.33 10.47 -35.01
N ASN A 78 -8.71 11.55 -35.50
CA ASN A 78 -8.52 12.78 -34.72
C ASN A 78 -9.85 13.41 -34.31
N LYS A 79 -10.87 13.33 -35.17
CA LYS A 79 -12.22 13.82 -34.85
C LYS A 79 -12.82 13.02 -33.70
N LEU A 80 -12.77 11.69 -33.79
CA LEU A 80 -13.28 10.78 -32.75
C LEU A 80 -12.54 10.95 -31.42
N ILE A 81 -11.21 11.10 -31.45
CA ILE A 81 -10.40 11.36 -30.25
C ILE A 81 -10.81 12.69 -29.61
N LYS A 82 -11.04 13.74 -30.41
CA LYS A 82 -11.51 15.03 -29.88
C LYS A 82 -12.89 14.93 -29.23
N GLU A 83 -13.82 14.21 -29.85
CA GLU A 83 -15.16 13.97 -29.28
C GLU A 83 -15.06 13.25 -27.93
N LYS A 84 -14.32 12.14 -27.85
CA LYS A 84 -14.08 11.42 -26.58
C LYS A 84 -13.40 12.29 -25.52
N ASN A 85 -12.43 13.10 -25.91
CA ASN A 85 -11.77 14.02 -24.99
C ASN A 85 -12.75 15.07 -24.46
N CYS A 86 -13.66 15.59 -25.29
CA CYS A 86 -14.72 16.48 -24.84
C CYS A 86 -15.65 15.80 -23.82
N GLU A 87 -16.05 14.55 -24.06
CA GLU A 87 -16.88 13.77 -23.13
C GLU A 87 -16.18 13.55 -21.78
N LEU A 88 -14.92 13.10 -21.81
CA LEU A 88 -14.12 12.88 -20.59
C LEU A 88 -13.88 14.19 -19.81
N LEU A 89 -13.63 15.31 -20.51
CA LEU A 89 -13.48 16.61 -19.86
C LEU A 89 -14.77 17.06 -19.16
N ASN A 90 -15.93 16.80 -19.77
CA ASN A 90 -17.23 17.09 -19.17
C ASN A 90 -17.49 16.21 -17.92
N GLU A 91 -17.14 14.93 -17.98
CA GLU A 91 -17.24 14.03 -16.83
C GLU A 91 -16.33 14.47 -15.69
N ILE A 92 -15.06 14.81 -15.99
CA ILE A 92 -14.12 15.34 -15.01
C ILE A 92 -14.65 16.63 -14.38
N ALA A 93 -15.25 17.52 -15.16
CA ALA A 93 -15.84 18.76 -14.64
C ALA A 93 -17.01 18.46 -13.69
N SER A 94 -17.89 17.53 -14.06
CA SER A 94 -19.01 17.09 -13.22
C SER A 94 -18.54 16.46 -11.91
N LEU A 95 -17.59 15.51 -11.97
CA LEU A 95 -17.04 14.85 -10.79
C LEU A 95 -16.32 15.85 -9.87
N LYS A 96 -15.55 16.79 -10.43
CA LYS A 96 -14.92 17.87 -9.64
C LYS A 96 -15.95 18.75 -8.95
N SER A 97 -17.05 19.09 -9.63
CA SER A 97 -18.16 19.84 -9.02
C SER A 97 -18.78 19.06 -7.87
N GLN A 98 -19.10 17.77 -8.06
CA GLN A 98 -19.62 16.90 -7.01
C GLN A 98 -18.68 16.81 -5.80
N ILE A 99 -17.38 16.63 -6.04
CA ILE A 99 -16.37 16.60 -4.97
C ILE A 99 -16.34 17.93 -4.22
N ASN A 100 -16.43 19.07 -4.91
CA ASN A 100 -16.44 20.37 -4.26
C ASN A 100 -17.71 20.59 -3.45
N SER A 101 -18.89 20.20 -3.95
CA SER A 101 -20.14 20.24 -3.18
C SER A 101 -20.07 19.36 -1.93
N LEU A 102 -19.51 18.15 -2.04
CA LEU A 102 -19.32 17.27 -0.89
C LEU A 102 -18.32 17.83 0.12
N LYS A 103 -17.22 18.43 -0.34
CA LYS A 103 -16.24 19.10 0.53
C LYS A 103 -16.85 20.30 1.24
N GLN A 104 -17.66 21.09 0.54
CA GLN A 104 -18.36 22.23 1.11
C GLN A 104 -19.35 21.78 2.20
N ALA A 105 -20.21 20.81 1.90
CA ALA A 105 -21.13 20.22 2.87
C ALA A 105 -20.39 19.66 4.09
N LEU A 106 -19.22 19.04 3.88
CA LEU A 106 -18.37 18.53 4.97
C LEU A 106 -17.76 19.67 5.81
N SER A 107 -17.36 20.78 5.19
CA SER A 107 -16.84 21.95 5.92
C SER A 107 -17.91 22.68 6.70
N GLU A 108 -19.13 22.78 6.16
CA GLU A 108 -20.29 23.37 6.84
C GLU A 108 -20.72 22.52 8.05
N ALA A 109 -20.74 21.19 7.91
CA ALA A 109 -20.99 20.27 9.03
C ALA A 109 -19.92 20.33 10.14
N LYS A 110 -18.68 20.75 9.80
CA LYS A 110 -17.58 20.87 10.76
C LYS A 110 -17.57 22.22 11.49
N ALA A 111 -18.06 23.28 10.85
CA ALA A 111 -18.17 24.61 11.45
C ALA A 111 -19.33 24.74 12.46
N SER A 112 -20.35 23.89 12.36
CA SER A 112 -21.51 23.90 13.28
C SER A 112 -21.34 23.03 14.55
N SER A 113 -20.14 22.48 14.80
CA SER A 113 -19.89 21.50 15.87
C SER A 113 -19.03 22.07 17.02
N ASP A 114 -19.28 23.31 17.44
CA ASP A 114 -18.74 23.89 18.68
C ASP A 114 -19.88 24.15 19.68
N SER A 115 -20.63 23.10 20.02
CA SER A 115 -21.34 22.93 21.30
C SER A 115 -22.17 21.65 21.29
N THR A 116 -22.02 20.86 22.35
CA THR A 116 -22.92 19.78 22.77
C THR A 116 -22.78 18.41 22.05
N SER A 117 -22.01 17.53 22.69
CA SER A 117 -22.42 16.19 23.14
C SER A 117 -23.46 15.38 22.31
N ILE A 118 -23.02 14.17 21.91
CA ILE A 118 -23.72 12.92 21.53
C ILE A 118 -23.62 12.49 20.05
N ASN A 119 -22.67 11.57 19.82
CA ASN A 119 -22.75 10.35 19.00
C ASN A 119 -23.78 10.28 17.85
N SER A 120 -23.33 10.43 16.60
CA SER A 120 -23.59 9.45 15.53
C SER A 120 -22.78 9.76 14.26
N SER A 121 -22.10 8.72 13.76
CA SER A 121 -21.58 8.58 12.39
C SER A 121 -20.72 9.69 11.77
N LEU A 122 -19.54 9.95 12.34
CA LEU A 122 -18.39 10.21 11.46
C LEU A 122 -18.09 8.93 10.65
N PRO A 123 -17.69 9.01 9.37
CA PRO A 123 -17.15 7.85 8.67
C PRO A 123 -15.92 7.38 9.43
N ARG A 124 -16.09 6.33 10.24
CA ARG A 124 -15.01 5.73 11.01
C ARG A 124 -13.91 5.38 10.02
N SER A 125 -12.70 5.86 10.26
CA SER A 125 -11.58 5.51 9.39
C SER A 125 -11.47 3.97 9.33
N CYS A 126 -11.14 3.42 8.17
CA CYS A 126 -10.98 1.97 8.02
C CYS A 126 -10.04 1.39 9.10
N GLU A 127 -8.99 2.15 9.43
CA GLU A 127 -8.06 1.85 10.51
C GLU A 127 -8.75 1.75 11.89
N GLU A 128 -9.69 2.66 12.20
CA GLU A 128 -10.42 2.63 13.46
C GLU A 128 -11.34 1.40 13.55
N VAL A 129 -11.98 1.03 12.44
CA VAL A 129 -12.81 -0.17 12.36
C VAL A 129 -11.96 -1.42 12.57
N GLU A 130 -10.80 -1.52 11.89
CA GLU A 130 -9.88 -2.64 12.10
C GLU A 130 -9.38 -2.70 13.54
N ARG A 131 -8.99 -1.57 14.12
CA ARG A 131 -8.51 -1.51 15.50
C ARG A 131 -9.56 -1.98 16.50
N LYS A 132 -10.82 -1.56 16.34
CA LYS A 132 -11.93 -1.94 17.23
C LYS A 132 -12.26 -3.43 17.19
N ARG A 133 -12.01 -4.10 16.07
CA ARG A 133 -12.13 -5.57 15.93
C ARG A 133 -10.81 -6.32 16.15
N SER A 134 -9.76 -5.64 16.60
CA SER A 134 -8.45 -6.23 16.86
C SER A 134 -8.14 -6.33 18.36
N VAL A 135 -7.47 -7.42 18.75
CA VAL A 135 -6.92 -7.62 20.09
C VAL A 135 -5.43 -7.98 20.00
N VAL A 136 -4.73 -7.81 21.12
CA VAL A 136 -3.34 -8.24 21.27
C VAL A 136 -3.26 -9.27 22.39
N ILE A 137 -2.73 -10.44 22.06
CA ILE A 137 -2.47 -11.53 23.00
C ILE A 137 -0.98 -11.54 23.35
N VAL A 138 -0.69 -11.66 24.63
CA VAL A 138 0.66 -11.72 25.21
C VAL A 138 0.88 -13.11 25.78
N GLY A 139 2.12 -13.62 25.70
CA GLY A 139 2.50 -14.86 26.38
C GLY A 139 2.26 -16.15 25.60
N VAL A 140 1.79 -16.08 24.36
CA VAL A 140 1.66 -17.28 23.49
C VAL A 140 3.06 -17.73 23.06
N VAL A 141 3.44 -18.98 23.36
CA VAL A 141 4.73 -19.56 22.98
C VAL A 141 4.92 -19.48 21.46
N GLU A 142 6.13 -19.17 21.01
CA GLU A 142 6.48 -19.17 19.57
C GLU A 142 7.02 -20.53 19.15
N SER A 143 6.55 -21.06 18.03
CA SER A 143 7.11 -22.26 17.43
C SER A 143 8.49 -21.98 16.83
N THR A 144 9.44 -22.86 17.10
CA THR A 144 10.81 -22.85 16.54
C THR A 144 10.94 -23.70 15.28
N ALA A 145 9.82 -24.19 14.73
CA ALA A 145 9.82 -25.00 13.52
C ALA A 145 10.54 -24.27 12.36
N PRO A 146 11.30 -24.99 11.51
CA PRO A 146 12.07 -24.37 10.45
C PRO A 146 11.19 -23.67 9.40
N LEU A 147 10.02 -24.25 9.11
CA LEU A 147 9.08 -23.74 8.12
C LEU A 147 8.16 -22.65 8.68
N SER A 148 8.04 -21.53 7.96
CA SER A 148 7.18 -20.40 8.32
C SER A 148 5.71 -20.77 8.37
N SER A 149 5.24 -21.60 7.43
CA SER A 149 3.85 -22.09 7.37
C SER A 149 3.46 -22.83 8.65
N VAL A 150 4.35 -23.68 9.17
CA VAL A 150 4.12 -24.43 10.42
C VAL A 150 4.05 -23.49 11.62
N ARG A 151 4.92 -22.47 11.68
CA ARG A 151 4.87 -21.46 12.74
C ARG A 151 3.58 -20.64 12.73
N VAL A 152 3.09 -20.27 11.54
CA VAL A 152 1.81 -19.56 11.39
C VAL A 152 0.64 -20.46 11.77
N ALA A 153 0.64 -21.73 11.34
CA ALA A 153 -0.39 -22.70 11.71
C ALA A 153 -0.45 -22.92 13.23
N HIS A 154 0.71 -23.01 13.90
CA HIS A 154 0.81 -23.07 15.35
C HIS A 154 0.16 -21.86 16.03
N ASP A 155 0.45 -20.64 15.56
CA ASP A 155 -0.15 -19.42 16.12
C ASP A 155 -1.68 -19.40 15.96
N ILE A 156 -2.20 -19.84 14.81
CA ILE A 156 -3.63 -19.97 14.56
C ILE A 156 -4.26 -21.00 15.52
N GLU A 157 -3.61 -22.14 15.71
CA GLU A 157 -4.08 -23.20 16.61
C GLU A 157 -4.10 -22.75 18.07
N CYS A 158 -3.08 -22.02 18.52
CA CYS A 158 -3.08 -21.40 19.86
C CYS A 158 -4.26 -20.44 20.04
N VAL A 159 -4.53 -19.58 19.05
CA VAL A 159 -5.67 -18.65 19.09
C VAL A 159 -6.99 -19.42 19.11
N ARG A 160 -7.11 -20.51 18.34
CA ARG A 160 -8.29 -21.37 18.33
C ARG A 160 -8.56 -21.94 19.72
N ARG A 161 -7.56 -22.53 20.38
CA ARG A 161 -7.69 -23.07 21.74
C ARG A 161 -8.09 -22.01 22.76
N ILE A 162 -7.55 -20.80 22.64
CA ILE A 162 -7.94 -19.66 23.48
C ILE A 162 -9.41 -19.27 23.23
N ASN A 163 -9.82 -19.20 21.96
CA ASN A 163 -11.20 -18.86 21.60
C ASN A 163 -12.18 -19.93 22.10
N ASP A 164 -11.86 -21.21 21.92
CA ASP A 164 -12.67 -22.35 22.38
C ASP A 164 -12.86 -22.29 23.91
N PHE A 165 -11.77 -22.06 24.66
CA PHE A 165 -11.83 -21.91 26.11
C PHE A 165 -12.67 -20.70 26.56
N LEU A 166 -12.60 -19.59 25.81
CA LEU A 166 -13.38 -18.38 26.10
C LEU A 166 -14.79 -18.41 25.48
N GLY A 167 -15.18 -19.49 24.81
CA GLY A 167 -16.47 -19.68 24.13
C GLY A 167 -16.73 -18.64 23.03
N ILE A 168 -15.71 -18.32 22.23
CA ILE A 168 -15.80 -17.32 21.16
C ILE A 168 -16.02 -18.03 19.83
N ASP A 169 -17.26 -17.99 19.35
CA ASP A 169 -17.68 -18.68 18.13
C ASP A 169 -17.39 -17.85 16.87
N CYS A 170 -16.10 -17.65 16.57
CA CYS A 170 -15.70 -17.06 15.30
C CYS A 170 -14.30 -17.48 14.86
N ARG A 171 -14.12 -17.51 13.54
CA ARG A 171 -12.80 -17.62 12.93
C ARG A 171 -12.18 -16.22 12.78
N PRO A 172 -11.00 -15.94 13.35
CA PRO A 172 -10.28 -14.70 13.09
C PRO A 172 -9.99 -14.50 11.60
N LEU A 173 -9.99 -13.25 11.16
CA LEU A 173 -9.63 -12.87 9.79
C LEU A 173 -8.12 -12.95 9.57
N CYS A 174 -7.33 -12.53 10.56
CA CYS A 174 -5.89 -12.67 10.51
C CYS A 174 -5.27 -12.77 11.91
N VAL A 175 -4.14 -13.47 11.96
CA VAL A 175 -3.34 -13.73 13.16
C VAL A 175 -1.88 -13.57 12.77
N TYR A 176 -1.15 -12.68 13.46
CA TYR A 176 0.26 -12.44 13.16
C TYR A 176 1.03 -11.91 14.36
N ARG A 177 2.32 -12.25 14.42
CA ARG A 177 3.26 -11.76 15.44
C ARG A 177 3.69 -10.33 15.14
N MET A 178 3.81 -9.52 16.19
CA MET A 178 4.28 -8.14 16.12
C MET A 178 5.72 -8.03 16.63
N GLY A 179 6.57 -7.34 15.87
CA GLY A 179 7.94 -7.01 16.27
C GLY A 179 8.99 -8.04 15.84
N ARG A 180 10.24 -7.77 16.26
CA ARG A 180 11.42 -8.60 15.97
C ARG A 180 11.47 -9.81 16.92
N TYR A 181 11.93 -10.95 16.40
CA TYR A 181 12.08 -12.17 17.18
C TYR A 181 13.16 -12.01 18.25
N VAL A 182 12.89 -12.51 19.46
CA VAL A 182 13.83 -12.53 20.58
C VAL A 182 13.70 -13.89 21.27
N ALA A 183 14.80 -14.64 21.37
CA ALA A 183 14.77 -16.04 21.83
C ALA A 183 14.11 -16.23 23.22
N ASN A 184 14.33 -15.29 24.14
CA ASN A 184 13.86 -15.41 25.53
C ASN A 184 12.51 -14.71 25.78
N LYS A 185 11.83 -14.21 24.74
CA LYS A 185 10.60 -13.45 24.92
C LYS A 185 9.66 -13.63 23.73
N PRO A 186 8.50 -14.30 23.92
CA PRO A 186 7.50 -14.40 22.88
C PRO A 186 6.98 -13.02 22.47
N ARG A 187 6.90 -12.81 21.16
CA ARG A 187 6.31 -11.62 20.56
C ARG A 187 4.81 -11.56 20.81
N LEU A 188 4.31 -10.33 20.82
CA LEU A 188 2.87 -10.07 20.88
C LEU A 188 2.19 -10.65 19.64
N LEU A 189 1.00 -11.22 19.82
CA LEU A 189 0.19 -11.74 18.73
C LEU A 189 -1.01 -10.82 18.51
N LYS A 190 -1.13 -10.22 17.32
CA LYS A 190 -2.31 -9.44 16.93
C LYS A 190 -3.31 -10.36 16.25
N VAL A 191 -4.56 -10.27 16.68
CA VAL A 191 -5.68 -11.05 16.16
C VAL A 191 -6.78 -10.10 15.73
N VAL A 192 -7.26 -10.25 14.50
CA VAL A 192 -8.33 -9.42 13.93
C VAL A 192 -9.57 -10.27 13.73
N PHE A 193 -10.70 -9.83 14.27
CA PHE A 193 -11.97 -10.54 14.19
C PHE A 193 -12.87 -10.01 13.06
N PRO A 194 -13.91 -10.77 12.66
CA PRO A 194 -14.90 -10.30 11.68
C PRO A 194 -15.63 -9.02 12.13
N SER A 195 -15.88 -8.87 13.44
CA SER A 195 -16.60 -7.75 14.04
C SER A 195 -16.00 -7.35 15.39
N SER A 196 -16.18 -6.09 15.78
CA SER A 196 -15.80 -5.59 17.11
C SER A 196 -16.56 -6.31 18.24
N PHE A 197 -17.73 -6.88 17.95
CA PHE A 197 -18.47 -7.71 18.91
C PHE A 197 -17.60 -8.83 19.49
N PHE A 198 -16.91 -9.59 18.64
CA PHE A 198 -16.07 -10.71 19.08
C PHE A 198 -14.85 -10.24 19.87
N ALA A 199 -14.23 -9.13 19.44
CA ALA A 199 -13.12 -8.51 20.18
C ALA A 199 -13.56 -8.08 21.58
N SER A 200 -14.70 -7.38 21.70
CA SER A 200 -15.27 -6.98 22.99
C SER A 200 -15.67 -8.17 23.85
N LEU A 201 -16.26 -9.20 23.25
CA LEU A 201 -16.66 -10.42 23.96
C LEU A 201 -15.45 -11.17 24.52
N LEU A 202 -14.41 -11.35 23.70
CA LEU A 202 -13.14 -11.95 24.10
C LEU A 202 -12.49 -11.17 25.25
N LEU A 203 -12.41 -9.83 25.14
CA LEU A 203 -11.85 -8.98 26.19
C LEU A 203 -12.65 -9.06 27.50
N ARG A 204 -13.98 -9.12 27.43
CA ARG A 204 -14.84 -9.29 28.61
C ARG A 204 -14.61 -10.62 29.31
N ARG A 205 -14.30 -11.68 28.54
CA ARG A 205 -14.06 -13.03 29.07
C ARG A 205 -12.60 -13.31 29.39
N ALA A 206 -11.66 -12.47 28.92
CA ALA A 206 -10.23 -12.61 29.14
C ALA A 206 -9.80 -12.83 30.60
N PRO A 207 -10.46 -12.27 31.65
CA PRO A 207 -10.11 -12.58 33.03
C PRO A 207 -10.20 -14.08 33.39
N LYS A 208 -10.98 -14.88 32.64
CA LYS A 208 -11.07 -16.33 32.81
C LYS A 208 -9.78 -17.06 32.42
N LEU A 209 -8.88 -16.43 31.65
CA LEU A 209 -7.60 -17.02 31.25
C LEU A 209 -6.69 -17.39 32.42
N ARG A 210 -6.95 -16.88 33.62
CA ARG A 210 -6.29 -17.35 34.85
C ARG A 210 -6.49 -18.85 35.11
N TYR A 211 -7.55 -19.45 34.55
CA TYR A 211 -7.87 -20.88 34.64
C TYR A 211 -7.54 -21.64 33.36
N PHE A 212 -6.90 -21.00 32.38
CA PHE A 212 -6.44 -21.67 31.18
C PHE A 212 -5.25 -22.58 31.49
N SER A 213 -5.08 -23.64 30.70
CA SER A 213 -4.00 -24.62 30.90
C SER A 213 -2.61 -24.00 30.81
N GLU A 214 -2.43 -23.02 29.93
CA GLU A 214 -1.18 -22.29 29.76
C GLU A 214 -1.19 -21.00 30.61
N ARG A 215 -0.16 -20.83 31.43
CA ARG A 215 0.00 -19.63 32.28
C ARG A 215 0.71 -18.50 31.53
N GLY A 216 0.49 -17.27 32.01
CA GLY A 216 1.15 -16.08 31.48
C GLY A 216 0.50 -15.51 30.22
N ILE A 217 -0.65 -16.06 29.79
CA ILE A 217 -1.42 -15.51 28.68
C ILE A 217 -2.32 -14.37 29.16
N PHE A 218 -2.24 -13.23 28.47
CA PHE A 218 -3.08 -12.07 28.75
C PHE A 218 -3.55 -11.43 27.44
N ILE A 219 -4.79 -10.94 27.42
CA ILE A 219 -5.39 -10.28 26.25
C ILE A 219 -5.69 -8.83 26.60
N ARG A 220 -5.33 -7.93 25.68
CA ARG A 220 -5.69 -6.50 25.74
C ARG A 220 -6.24 -5.99 24.43
N ALA A 221 -6.93 -4.87 24.50
CA ALA A 221 -7.36 -4.14 23.31
C ALA A 221 -6.16 -3.69 22.45
N SER A 222 -6.37 -3.64 21.14
CA SER A 222 -5.46 -2.97 20.23
C SER A 222 -5.61 -1.46 20.39
N LEU A 223 -4.56 -0.80 20.86
CA LEU A 223 -4.56 0.64 21.15
C LEU A 223 -3.80 1.41 20.08
N THR A 224 -4.22 2.65 19.83
CA THR A 224 -3.49 3.62 19.01
C THR A 224 -2.13 3.94 19.64
N LEU A 225 -1.22 4.53 18.86
CA LEU A 225 0.07 4.98 19.40
C LEU A 225 -0.13 5.99 20.53
N ALA A 226 -0.99 6.99 20.33
CA ALA A 226 -1.31 8.00 21.35
C ALA A 226 -1.89 7.39 22.63
N GLU A 227 -2.83 6.44 22.51
CA GLU A 227 -3.39 5.72 23.66
C GLU A 227 -2.31 4.90 24.40
N ARG A 228 -1.41 4.25 23.65
CA ARG A 228 -0.31 3.45 24.22
C ARG A 228 0.68 4.32 24.97
N GLU A 229 1.07 5.46 24.41
CA GLU A 229 1.95 6.42 25.09
C GLU A 229 1.28 6.99 26.34
N ARG A 230 -0.01 7.35 26.27
CA ARG A 230 -0.77 7.79 27.46
C ARG A 230 -0.75 6.74 28.58
N LEU A 231 -0.88 5.45 28.26
CA LEU A 231 -0.78 4.38 29.25
C LEU A 231 0.64 4.18 29.79
N LYS A 232 1.68 4.39 28.98
CA LYS A 232 3.07 4.34 29.44
C LYS A 232 3.36 5.48 30.42
N THR A 233 2.95 6.71 30.11
CA THR A 233 3.12 7.88 30.98
C THR A 233 2.37 7.72 32.32
N ARG A 234 1.23 6.99 32.33
CA ARG A 234 0.51 6.68 33.58
C ARG A 234 1.16 5.56 34.40
N ARG A 235 2.04 4.76 33.80
CA ARG A 235 2.69 3.60 34.42
C ARG A 235 4.16 3.82 34.76
N SER A 236 4.78 4.88 34.26
CA SER A 236 6.06 5.33 34.81
C SER A 236 5.83 5.71 36.27
N PRO A 237 6.54 5.10 37.23
CA PRO A 237 6.57 5.67 38.57
C PRO A 237 7.08 7.10 38.39
N VAL A 238 6.31 8.06 38.91
CA VAL A 238 6.85 9.39 39.15
C VAL A 238 8.07 9.15 40.02
N VAL A 239 9.25 9.22 39.44
CA VAL A 239 10.49 9.39 40.19
C VAL A 239 10.25 10.72 40.89
N SER A 240 9.85 10.63 42.14
CA SER A 240 9.74 11.74 43.06
C SER A 240 11.13 12.36 43.14
N ALA A 241 11.37 13.38 42.31
CA ALA A 241 12.42 14.34 42.52
C ALA A 241 12.11 15.00 43.86
N HIS A 242 12.75 14.51 44.93
CA HIS A 242 12.84 15.24 46.18
C HIS A 242 13.58 16.55 45.88
N PRO A 243 12.98 17.72 46.15
CA PRO A 243 13.75 18.95 46.20
C PRO A 243 14.64 18.89 47.43
N THR A 244 15.95 18.97 47.20
CA THR A 244 16.97 19.23 48.22
C THR A 244 16.58 20.48 48.99
N SER A 245 16.38 20.34 50.29
CA SER A 245 16.45 21.44 51.24
C SER A 245 17.52 21.08 52.25
N ASP A 246 18.51 21.96 52.30
CA ASP A 246 19.68 21.93 53.16
C ASP A 246 19.33 21.66 54.62
N ASN A 247 20.11 20.81 55.29
CA ASN A 247 20.71 21.20 56.55
C ASN A 247 21.94 20.36 56.91
N HIS A 248 22.91 21.09 57.41
CA HIS A 248 24.30 20.78 57.67
C HIS A 248 24.47 20.11 59.05
N LEU A 249 25.31 19.06 59.16
CA LEU A 249 26.47 19.01 60.07
C LEU A 249 27.07 17.58 60.22
N HIS A 250 28.40 17.57 60.25
CA HIS A 250 29.31 16.60 60.86
C HIS A 250 29.89 15.44 60.01
N SER A 251 30.99 15.78 59.34
CA SER A 251 32.20 14.99 59.03
C SER A 251 32.70 14.20 60.26
N GLN A 252 33.35 13.02 60.22
CA GLN A 252 34.40 12.50 59.34
C GLN A 252 34.71 11.01 59.75
N PRO A 253 35.74 10.29 59.24
CA PRO A 253 35.62 9.28 58.17
C PRO A 253 36.08 7.86 58.58
N ALA A 254 35.84 6.86 57.72
CA ALA A 254 36.71 5.68 57.61
C ALA A 254 36.57 5.07 56.21
N GLU A 255 37.66 5.16 55.43
CA GLU A 255 37.89 4.31 54.26
C GLU A 255 38.01 2.84 54.70
N LEU A 256 37.64 1.90 53.84
CA LEU A 256 38.47 0.72 53.54
C LEU A 256 37.98 0.04 52.25
N ASN A 257 38.94 -0.06 51.33
CA ASN A 257 38.92 -0.80 50.07
C ASN A 257 38.50 -2.27 50.24
N LEU A 258 37.79 -2.84 49.25
CA LEU A 258 37.82 -4.27 48.98
C LEU A 258 38.35 -4.53 47.57
N SER A 259 39.61 -4.95 47.52
CA SER A 259 40.27 -5.55 46.36
C SER A 259 39.84 -7.00 46.20
N ILE A 260 39.52 -7.34 44.95
CA ILE A 260 39.46 -8.69 44.39
C ILE A 260 40.88 -9.31 44.37
N VAL A 261 41.01 -10.63 44.54
CA VAL A 261 41.81 -11.58 43.72
C VAL A 261 41.94 -12.97 44.43
N GLU A 262 41.48 -14.03 43.71
CA GLU A 262 42.03 -15.41 43.55
C GLU A 262 42.33 -16.32 44.79
N GLN A 263 42.24 -17.66 44.78
CA GLN A 263 42.14 -18.71 43.74
C GLN A 263 41.89 -20.11 44.38
N VAL A 264 41.45 -21.08 43.55
CA VAL A 264 41.81 -22.53 43.53
C VAL A 264 41.27 -23.49 44.63
N SER A 265 40.42 -24.46 44.25
CA SER A 265 40.85 -25.84 43.91
C SER A 265 39.65 -26.79 43.63
N THR A 266 39.81 -27.59 42.58
CA THR A 266 38.98 -28.76 42.13
C THR A 266 39.67 -30.08 42.57
N PRO A 267 39.28 -31.31 42.15
CA PRO A 267 38.01 -32.08 42.04
C PRO A 267 38.23 -33.52 42.66
N PRO A 268 37.83 -34.72 42.12
CA PRO A 268 36.71 -35.21 41.27
C PRO A 268 36.03 -36.54 41.78
N HIS A 269 35.02 -37.05 41.05
CA HIS A 269 34.72 -38.47 40.67
C HIS A 269 33.20 -38.65 40.40
N SER A 270 32.69 -38.84 39.17
CA SER A 270 32.57 -40.07 38.32
C SER A 270 31.71 -41.16 38.98
N THR A 271 30.72 -41.87 38.39
CA THR A 271 30.59 -42.53 37.07
C THR A 271 29.15 -43.11 36.99
N SER A 272 28.38 -43.06 35.89
CA SER A 272 28.15 -44.15 34.90
C SER A 272 26.73 -43.88 34.34
N ALA A 273 26.42 -43.77 33.05
CA ALA A 273 26.63 -44.63 31.87
C ALA A 273 26.10 -46.06 32.05
N ASN A 274 24.96 -46.36 31.43
CA ASN A 274 24.78 -47.60 30.70
C ASN A 274 23.74 -47.44 29.58
N ALA A 275 24.04 -48.12 28.48
CA ALA A 275 23.42 -48.07 27.17
C ALA A 275 22.87 -49.46 26.79
N LEU A 276 22.13 -49.51 25.67
CA LEU A 276 21.72 -50.69 24.88
C LEU A 276 20.64 -51.58 25.54
N SER A 277 19.66 -52.16 24.85
CA SER A 277 19.37 -52.34 23.41
C SER A 277 17.91 -52.80 23.25
N ASP A 278 17.43 -52.79 22.01
CA ASP A 278 16.79 -53.91 21.31
C ASP A 278 15.41 -53.71 20.68
N ALA A 279 15.28 -54.36 19.52
CA ALA A 279 14.25 -54.25 18.50
C ALA A 279 13.18 -55.36 18.58
N THR A 280 11.97 -55.10 18.07
CA THR A 280 11.01 -56.07 17.43
C THR A 280 9.78 -55.27 16.96
N GLN A 281 9.51 -55.11 15.66
CA GLN A 281 8.70 -55.96 14.76
C GLN A 281 7.23 -56.26 15.18
N LEU A 282 6.31 -55.93 14.25
CA LEU A 282 5.00 -56.54 13.91
C LEU A 282 3.87 -56.61 14.97
N ASN A 283 2.71 -55.98 14.71
CA ASN A 283 1.53 -56.64 14.10
C ASN A 283 0.33 -55.69 13.90
N MET A 284 -0.37 -55.93 12.77
CA MET A 284 -1.74 -55.56 12.36
C MET A 284 -2.18 -54.09 12.32
#